data_AF-A0A9E3ET15-F1
#
_entry.id   AF-A0A9E3ET15-F1
#
_cell.length_a   1.000
_cell.length_b   1.000
_cell.length_c   1.000
_cell.angle_alpha   90.00
_cell.angle_beta   90.00
_cell.angle_gamma   90.00
#
_symmetry.space_group_name_H-M   'P 1'
#
loop_
_entity.id
_entity.type
_entity.pdbx_description
1 polymer ?
#
loop_
_entity_poly.entity_id
_entity_poly.type
_entity_poly.pdbx_seq_one_letter_code
_entity_poly.pdbx_strand_id
1 'polypeptide(L)'
;MRKRHAIPLLLALAGCAPAARSAPAPAPAAAPLRAALDSIFDDTVFASAFWGVEVRSLDSGETLYRRNAERLFIPASNMKIVTGAAALEALGPDYRYRTQVGAEGTVEGGELRGNLVVRGSGDPTIAAHFTGDPRAVFRAWADSLRARGITRVTGSIVGDDDVFDDTPLGRGWAWDDLDADYSAEIGGLEFNEGFVTVRVAPGLRPGDPARVALDPPTGYVPVVNHTTTVAPGTRADVSATRAPFQNQVVVSGPVPADTAGVETTVSVRDNTLYFTSVLRETLRDAGIRVDGPAVDEDARPDSVRRRAVTPLFTHTSAPLREILPGFLKPSQNQIGEILLKTLGHELRGQGSAAAGRAVVDSLLRTWGLNPRQLAQVDGSGLSRYDMVAPDLLIGILTHMTRSPNWSVWYAALPIAGVDGTLASRMKGTPLQGNVHAKTGTLSGVRSLSGYLTTAGGERLVFSAIANHHTVASRDVDRVAEAALRRIYEARRVPAAAP
;
A
#
# COMPACT_ATOMS: atom_id res chain seq x y z
N MET A 1 -5.45 -85.53 31.52
CA MET A 1 -4.70 -84.60 32.42
C MET A 1 -5.50 -83.32 32.54
N ARG A 2 -6.22 -83.15 33.67
CA ARG A 2 -6.09 -82.05 34.65
C ARG A 2 -6.08 -80.64 34.01
N LYS A 3 -6.93 -79.66 34.38
CA LYS A 3 -7.97 -79.53 35.41
C LYS A 3 -8.63 -78.13 35.23
N ARG A 4 -9.94 -78.05 35.53
CA ARG A 4 -10.68 -76.97 36.24
C ARG A 4 -10.88 -75.61 35.53
N HIS A 5 -12.11 -75.30 35.10
CA HIS A 5 -13.24 -74.73 35.87
C HIS A 5 -13.11 -73.22 36.10
N ALA A 6 -13.84 -72.46 35.27
CA ALA A 6 -14.04 -71.04 35.39
C ALA A 6 -15.19 -70.73 36.37
N ILE A 7 -14.94 -69.82 37.30
CA ILE A 7 -15.93 -69.11 38.11
C ILE A 7 -15.69 -67.62 37.83
N PRO A 8 -16.68 -66.83 37.42
CA PRO A 8 -16.48 -65.40 37.21
C PRO A 8 -16.61 -64.67 38.55
N LEU A 9 -15.56 -63.93 38.92
CA LEU A 9 -15.55 -63.00 40.04
C LEU A 9 -15.96 -61.62 39.52
N LEU A 10 -17.14 -61.14 39.93
CA LEU A 10 -17.57 -59.75 39.75
C LEU A 10 -16.68 -58.85 40.61
N LEU A 11 -15.82 -58.04 39.99
CA LEU A 11 -15.19 -56.89 40.63
C LEU A 11 -15.90 -55.60 40.21
N ALA A 12 -16.52 -54.95 41.20
CA ALA A 12 -16.98 -53.58 41.10
C ALA A 12 -15.77 -52.63 41.10
N LEU A 13 -15.54 -51.95 39.98
CA LEU A 13 -14.61 -50.83 39.90
C LEU A 13 -15.39 -49.53 40.07
N ALA A 14 -15.21 -48.93 41.24
CA ALA A 14 -15.68 -47.61 41.59
C ALA A 14 -15.06 -46.55 40.67
N GLY A 15 -15.90 -45.64 40.18
CA GLY A 15 -15.52 -44.59 39.26
C GLY A 15 -14.61 -43.52 39.87
N CYS A 16 -13.69 -43.04 39.06
CA CYS A 16 -13.15 -41.68 39.11
C CYS A 16 -13.25 -41.11 37.69
N ALA A 17 -14.33 -40.39 37.41
CA ALA A 17 -14.40 -39.55 36.22
C ALA A 17 -13.66 -38.24 36.51
N PRO A 18 -12.77 -37.76 35.63
CA PRO A 18 -12.21 -36.43 35.78
C PRO A 18 -13.34 -35.41 35.60
N ALA A 19 -13.52 -34.52 36.58
CA ALA A 19 -14.43 -33.40 36.47
C ALA A 19 -14.03 -32.55 35.24
N ALA A 20 -14.85 -32.55 34.21
CA ALA A 20 -14.74 -31.62 33.11
C ALA A 20 -14.85 -30.20 33.68
N ARG A 21 -13.78 -29.41 33.60
CA ARG A 21 -13.86 -27.96 33.80
C ARG A 21 -14.76 -27.42 32.69
N SER A 22 -16.00 -27.10 33.03
CA SER A 22 -16.87 -26.33 32.16
C SER A 22 -16.21 -24.98 31.89
N ALA A 23 -16.06 -24.65 30.61
CA ALA A 23 -15.75 -23.28 30.22
C ALA A 23 -16.86 -22.36 30.77
N PRO A 24 -16.54 -21.17 31.31
CA PRO A 24 -17.58 -20.26 31.77
C PRO A 24 -18.46 -19.89 30.58
N ALA A 25 -19.78 -20.05 30.75
CA ALA A 25 -20.75 -19.62 29.77
C ALA A 25 -20.60 -18.09 29.54
N PRO A 26 -20.73 -17.59 28.30
CA PRO A 26 -20.60 -16.17 28.02
C PRO A 26 -21.65 -15.37 28.81
N ALA A 27 -21.25 -14.21 29.34
CA ALA A 27 -22.08 -13.39 30.20
C ALA A 27 -23.36 -12.88 29.48
N PRO A 28 -24.49 -12.67 30.19
CA PRO A 28 -25.80 -12.38 29.60
C PRO A 28 -25.89 -11.12 28.72
N ALA A 29 -24.99 -10.16 28.86
CA ALA A 29 -24.96 -8.93 28.05
C ALA A 29 -24.37 -9.13 26.63
N ALA A 30 -23.60 -10.20 26.40
CA ALA A 30 -22.97 -10.48 25.11
C ALA A 30 -23.94 -11.09 24.07
N ALA A 31 -24.94 -11.85 24.52
CA ALA A 31 -25.91 -12.50 23.63
C ALA A 31 -26.79 -11.51 22.83
N PRO A 32 -27.32 -10.41 23.42
CA PRO A 32 -28.06 -9.40 22.68
C PRO A 32 -27.22 -8.64 21.65
N LEU A 33 -25.95 -8.34 21.95
CA LEU A 33 -25.06 -7.66 21.00
C LEU A 33 -24.72 -8.58 19.82
N ARG A 34 -24.36 -9.83 20.10
CA ARG A 34 -24.04 -10.81 19.05
C ARG A 34 -25.21 -11.02 18.09
N ALA A 35 -26.42 -11.23 18.61
CA ALA A 35 -27.62 -11.39 17.78
C ALA A 35 -27.92 -10.14 16.92
N ALA A 36 -27.71 -8.93 17.47
CA ALA A 36 -27.87 -7.69 16.71
C ALA A 36 -26.83 -7.56 15.58
N LEU A 37 -25.59 -8.00 15.81
CA LEU A 37 -24.53 -8.00 14.81
C LEU A 37 -24.77 -9.07 13.74
N ASP A 38 -25.19 -10.28 14.13
CA ASP A 38 -25.58 -11.33 13.18
C ASP A 38 -26.68 -10.83 12.25
N SER A 39 -27.71 -10.16 12.77
CA SER A 39 -28.77 -9.56 11.95
C SER A 39 -28.27 -8.50 10.95
N ILE A 40 -27.19 -7.78 11.26
CA ILE A 40 -26.59 -6.79 10.34
C ILE A 40 -25.87 -7.50 9.20
N PHE A 41 -25.13 -8.58 9.50
CA PHE A 41 -24.36 -9.32 8.49
C PHE A 41 -25.18 -10.37 7.73
N ASP A 42 -26.36 -10.76 8.21
CA ASP A 42 -27.28 -11.72 7.58
C ASP A 42 -28.42 -11.07 6.78
N ASP A 43 -28.38 -9.74 6.59
CA ASP A 43 -29.31 -9.05 5.71
C ASP A 43 -29.25 -9.67 4.29
N THR A 44 -30.42 -10.03 3.76
CA THR A 44 -30.58 -10.78 2.51
C THR A 44 -30.05 -10.03 1.29
N VAL A 45 -29.91 -8.70 1.37
CA VAL A 45 -29.25 -7.88 0.35
C VAL A 45 -27.77 -8.27 0.19
N PHE A 46 -27.14 -8.84 1.23
CA PHE A 46 -25.74 -9.29 1.23
C PHE A 46 -25.60 -10.81 1.18
N ALA A 47 -26.63 -11.55 0.75
CA ALA A 47 -26.62 -13.02 0.77
C ALA A 47 -25.48 -13.66 -0.05
N SER A 48 -24.94 -12.96 -1.05
CA SER A 48 -23.77 -13.40 -1.82
C SER A 48 -22.42 -13.09 -1.15
N ALA A 49 -22.41 -12.16 -0.20
CA ALA A 49 -21.19 -11.74 0.47
C ALA A 49 -20.73 -12.78 1.50
N PHE A 50 -19.45 -13.13 1.45
CA PHE A 50 -18.80 -13.91 2.48
C PHE A 50 -18.11 -12.96 3.45
N TRP A 51 -18.55 -12.96 4.71
CA TRP A 51 -18.06 -12.07 5.75
C TRP A 51 -17.10 -12.76 6.72
N GLY A 52 -15.94 -12.14 6.93
CA GLY A 52 -14.98 -12.44 7.99
C GLY A 52 -14.88 -11.27 8.93
N VAL A 53 -15.33 -11.43 10.17
CA VAL A 53 -15.42 -10.34 11.15
C VAL A 53 -14.90 -10.79 12.50
N GLU A 54 -14.06 -9.97 13.11
CA GLU A 54 -13.67 -10.11 14.50
C GLU A 54 -13.55 -8.75 15.18
N VAL A 55 -14.01 -8.67 16.43
CA VAL A 55 -13.87 -7.50 17.29
C VAL A 55 -13.45 -7.97 18.68
N ARG A 56 -12.39 -7.37 19.22
CA ARG A 56 -11.83 -7.71 20.53
C ARG A 56 -11.56 -6.45 21.35
N SER A 57 -11.81 -6.53 22.65
CA SER A 57 -11.37 -5.52 23.61
C SER A 57 -9.86 -5.60 23.81
N LEU A 58 -9.15 -4.48 23.62
CA LEU A 58 -7.73 -4.39 23.94
C LEU A 58 -7.50 -4.26 25.45
N ASP A 59 -8.50 -3.79 26.19
CA ASP A 59 -8.38 -3.55 27.63
C ASP A 59 -8.64 -4.83 28.44
N SER A 60 -9.62 -5.65 28.06
CA SER A 60 -9.95 -6.91 28.76
C SER A 60 -9.50 -8.19 28.05
N GLY A 61 -9.19 -8.12 26.74
CA GLY A 61 -8.95 -9.30 25.90
C GLY A 61 -10.22 -10.05 25.47
N GLU A 62 -11.40 -9.58 25.86
CA GLU A 62 -12.70 -10.18 25.52
C GLU A 62 -12.98 -10.09 24.01
N THR A 63 -13.32 -11.21 23.38
CA THR A 63 -13.84 -11.22 22.00
C THR A 63 -15.33 -10.87 22.01
N LEU A 64 -15.67 -9.70 21.47
CA LEU A 64 -17.03 -9.18 21.43
C LEU A 64 -17.86 -9.75 20.27
N TYR A 65 -17.20 -10.00 19.14
CA TYR A 65 -17.82 -10.61 17.98
C TYR A 65 -16.80 -11.41 17.17
N ARG A 66 -17.23 -12.55 16.62
CA ARG A 66 -16.39 -13.43 15.79
C ARG A 66 -17.27 -14.17 14.78
N ARG A 67 -16.96 -14.01 13.49
CA ARG A 67 -17.60 -14.68 12.34
C ARG A 67 -16.51 -15.02 11.33
N ASN A 68 -16.33 -16.31 11.02
CA ASN A 68 -15.35 -16.82 10.05
C ASN A 68 -13.92 -16.26 10.23
N ALA A 69 -13.51 -15.94 11.46
CA ALA A 69 -12.30 -15.16 11.71
C ALA A 69 -11.01 -15.90 11.32
N GLU A 70 -11.02 -17.23 11.29
CA GLU A 70 -9.90 -18.07 10.89
C GLU A 70 -9.90 -18.43 9.39
N ARG A 71 -10.94 -18.05 8.65
CA ARG A 71 -11.04 -18.31 7.21
C ARG A 71 -10.22 -17.28 6.43
N LEU A 72 -9.70 -17.71 5.29
CA LEU A 72 -8.91 -16.87 4.39
C LEU A 72 -9.83 -16.03 3.50
N PHE A 73 -9.51 -14.74 3.39
CA PHE A 73 -10.21 -13.78 2.52
C PHE A 73 -9.19 -13.01 1.70
N ILE A 74 -9.55 -12.61 0.48
CA ILE A 74 -8.80 -11.59 -0.28
C ILE A 74 -8.92 -10.28 0.51
N PRO A 75 -7.81 -9.71 1.04
CA PRO A 75 -7.90 -8.54 1.91
C PRO A 75 -8.06 -7.23 1.19
N ALA A 76 -7.73 -7.18 -0.10
CA ALA A 76 -7.36 -5.94 -0.76
C ALA A 76 -6.28 -5.19 0.06
N SER A 77 -6.30 -3.85 0.10
CA SER A 77 -5.30 -3.03 0.82
C SER A 77 -5.22 -3.20 2.34
N ASN A 78 -5.99 -4.09 2.97
CA ASN A 78 -5.67 -4.52 4.34
C ASN A 78 -4.38 -5.36 4.40
N MET A 79 -3.84 -5.85 3.26
CA MET A 79 -2.49 -6.42 3.22
C MET A 79 -1.42 -5.41 3.66
N LYS A 80 -1.66 -4.10 3.43
CA LYS A 80 -0.77 -3.03 3.89
C LYS A 80 -0.62 -2.99 5.41
N ILE A 81 -1.57 -3.55 6.17
CA ILE A 81 -1.42 -3.72 7.61
C ILE A 81 -0.25 -4.68 7.90
N VAL A 82 -0.19 -5.80 7.17
CA VAL A 82 0.85 -6.82 7.31
C VAL A 82 2.20 -6.23 6.91
N THR A 83 2.29 -5.67 5.71
CA THR A 83 3.53 -5.09 5.16
C THR A 83 4.03 -3.92 6.02
N GLY A 84 3.15 -2.99 6.38
CA GLY A 84 3.51 -1.80 7.15
C GLY A 84 3.97 -2.12 8.57
N ALA A 85 3.30 -3.06 9.25
CA ALA A 85 3.71 -3.51 10.58
C ALA A 85 5.07 -4.23 10.52
N ALA A 86 5.25 -5.12 9.55
CA ALA A 86 6.52 -5.82 9.36
C ALA A 86 7.68 -4.87 9.05
N ALA A 87 7.47 -3.90 8.15
CA ALA A 87 8.47 -2.88 7.82
C ALA A 87 8.85 -2.03 9.03
N LEU A 88 7.86 -1.53 9.77
CA LEU A 88 8.10 -0.69 10.94
C LEU A 88 8.84 -1.43 12.05
N GLU A 89 8.48 -2.69 12.33
CA GLU A 89 9.12 -3.49 13.38
C GLU A 89 10.53 -3.95 13.00
N ALA A 90 10.76 -4.29 11.73
CA ALA A 90 12.03 -4.87 11.32
C ALA A 90 13.09 -3.83 10.92
N LEU A 91 12.67 -2.73 10.29
CA LEU A 91 13.56 -1.66 9.84
C LEU A 91 13.68 -0.53 10.87
N GLY A 92 12.63 -0.32 11.67
CA GLY A 92 12.55 0.76 12.65
C GLY A 92 12.10 2.11 12.07
N PRO A 93 11.58 3.03 12.90
CA PRO A 93 10.98 4.29 12.46
C PRO A 93 11.98 5.29 11.87
N ASP A 94 13.28 5.09 12.12
CA ASP A 94 14.39 5.91 11.62
C ASP A 94 15.03 5.38 10.34
N TYR A 95 14.57 4.23 9.81
CA TYR A 95 15.09 3.69 8.55
C TYR A 95 14.94 4.72 7.43
N ARG A 96 15.98 4.82 6.60
CA ARG A 96 16.04 5.74 5.46
C ARG A 96 16.69 5.04 4.27
N TYR A 97 16.10 5.24 3.11
CA TYR A 97 16.66 4.83 1.84
C TYR A 97 17.87 5.69 1.47
N ARG A 98 18.84 5.11 0.76
CA ARG A 98 20.11 5.74 0.39
C ARG A 98 20.40 5.56 -1.10
N THR A 99 20.06 6.56 -1.89
CA THR A 99 20.35 6.58 -3.33
C THR A 99 21.74 7.16 -3.57
N GLN A 100 22.64 6.38 -4.17
CA GLN A 100 24.02 6.80 -4.42
C GLN A 100 24.14 7.43 -5.81
N VAL A 101 24.75 8.61 -5.90
CA VAL A 101 25.08 9.25 -7.17
C VAL A 101 26.59 9.28 -7.32
N GLY A 102 27.09 8.77 -8.43
CA GLY A 102 28.52 8.61 -8.65
C GLY A 102 28.96 8.82 -10.10
N ALA A 103 30.27 8.90 -10.28
CA ALA A 103 30.93 9.08 -11.56
C ALA A 103 31.54 7.76 -12.04
N GLU A 104 31.15 7.35 -13.25
CA GLU A 104 31.86 6.33 -14.03
C GLU A 104 32.70 7.06 -15.09
N GLY A 105 33.93 7.45 -14.71
CA GLY A 105 34.81 8.29 -15.53
C GLY A 105 35.65 9.23 -14.66
N THR A 106 36.21 10.29 -15.26
CA THR A 106 36.99 11.31 -14.53
C THR A 106 36.27 12.65 -14.49
N VAL A 107 36.47 13.40 -13.40
CA VAL A 107 35.96 14.77 -13.25
C VAL A 107 37.13 15.73 -13.42
N GLU A 108 37.16 16.47 -14.53
CA GLU A 108 38.26 17.38 -14.88
C GLU A 108 37.73 18.62 -15.59
N GLY A 109 38.23 19.81 -15.21
CA GLY A 109 37.87 21.06 -15.89
C GLY A 109 36.37 21.40 -15.84
N GLY A 110 35.66 20.89 -14.84
CA GLY A 110 34.21 21.05 -14.68
C GLY A 110 33.35 20.12 -15.54
N GLU A 111 33.97 19.12 -16.17
CA GLU A 111 33.28 18.09 -16.94
C GLU A 111 33.48 16.71 -16.28
N LEU A 112 32.39 15.96 -16.14
CA LEU A 112 32.44 14.51 -15.95
C LEU A 112 32.64 13.86 -17.33
N ARG A 113 33.87 13.43 -17.61
CA ARG A 113 34.26 12.67 -18.81
C ARG A 113 33.85 11.21 -18.63
N GLY A 114 32.57 10.93 -18.78
CA GLY A 114 31.98 9.62 -18.53
C GLY A 114 30.50 9.71 -18.17
N ASN A 115 29.99 8.66 -17.50
CA ASN A 115 28.59 8.57 -17.14
C ASN A 115 28.36 9.03 -15.70
N LEU A 116 27.20 9.66 -15.46
CA LEU A 116 26.66 9.83 -14.12
C LEU A 116 25.82 8.59 -13.80
N VAL A 117 26.21 7.84 -12.77
CA VAL A 117 25.51 6.61 -12.35
C VAL A 117 24.70 6.91 -11.10
N VAL A 118 23.44 6.49 -11.09
CA VAL A 118 22.54 6.58 -9.93
C VAL A 118 22.17 5.16 -9.51
N ARG A 119 22.61 4.75 -8.33
CA ARG A 119 22.25 3.46 -7.73
C ARG A 119 21.11 3.64 -6.76
N GLY A 120 19.95 3.09 -7.12
CA GLY A 120 18.73 3.13 -6.33
C GLY A 120 18.77 2.19 -5.15
N SER A 121 18.00 2.52 -4.12
CA SER A 121 17.72 1.62 -3.00
C SER A 121 16.21 1.38 -2.81
N GLY A 122 15.38 1.79 -3.77
CA GLY A 122 13.92 1.78 -3.67
C GLY A 122 13.34 2.96 -2.87
N ASP A 123 13.93 4.17 -2.96
CA ASP A 123 13.40 5.35 -2.24
C ASP A 123 12.03 5.79 -2.79
N PRO A 124 10.91 5.64 -2.04
CA PRO A 124 9.58 6.01 -2.52
C PRO A 124 9.29 7.52 -2.41
N THR A 125 10.23 8.31 -1.87
CA THR A 125 9.97 9.71 -1.47
C THR A 125 10.32 10.74 -2.53
N ILE A 126 10.85 10.30 -3.67
CA ILE A 126 11.13 11.16 -4.84
C ILE A 126 9.84 11.39 -5.62
N ALA A 127 8.86 12.00 -4.96
CA ALA A 127 7.52 12.26 -5.50
C ALA A 127 6.93 13.56 -4.97
N ALA A 128 5.97 14.12 -5.71
CA ALA A 128 5.29 15.37 -5.34
C ALA A 128 4.60 15.26 -3.97
N HIS A 129 4.06 14.08 -3.64
CA HIS A 129 3.39 13.83 -2.37
C HIS A 129 4.27 14.13 -1.14
N PHE A 130 5.57 13.85 -1.24
CA PHE A 130 6.52 14.03 -0.13
C PHE A 130 7.23 15.39 -0.13
N THR A 131 7.36 16.01 -1.31
CA THR A 131 8.23 17.18 -1.51
C THR A 131 7.48 18.44 -1.93
N GLY A 132 6.20 18.32 -2.30
CA GLY A 132 5.40 19.39 -2.92
C GLY A 132 5.73 19.66 -4.38
N ASP A 133 6.83 19.11 -4.90
CA ASP A 133 7.26 19.26 -6.29
C ASP A 133 8.03 18.01 -6.73
N PRO A 134 7.54 17.26 -7.74
CA PRO A 134 8.11 15.97 -8.11
C PRO A 134 9.61 16.03 -8.45
N ARG A 135 10.12 17.16 -8.98
CA ARG A 135 11.53 17.33 -9.39
C ARG A 135 12.41 17.97 -8.32
N ALA A 136 11.91 18.22 -7.10
CA ALA A 136 12.66 18.90 -6.04
C ALA A 136 13.99 18.21 -5.69
N VAL A 137 13.98 16.89 -5.54
CA VAL A 137 15.19 16.10 -5.23
C VAL A 137 16.21 16.20 -6.36
N PHE A 138 15.77 16.10 -7.63
CA PHE A 138 16.66 16.21 -8.78
C PHE A 138 17.28 17.60 -8.93
N ARG A 139 16.56 18.67 -8.58
CA ARG A 139 17.16 20.01 -8.54
C ARG A 139 18.22 20.14 -7.44
N ALA A 140 17.98 19.58 -6.25
CA ALA A 140 18.98 19.52 -5.19
C ALA A 140 20.22 18.69 -5.59
N TRP A 141 20.04 17.66 -6.42
CA TRP A 141 21.15 16.90 -6.98
C TRP A 141 21.94 17.72 -8.01
N ALA A 142 21.26 18.53 -8.84
CA ALA A 142 21.92 19.47 -9.74
C ALA A 142 22.81 20.45 -8.95
N ASP A 143 22.32 20.99 -7.83
CA ASP A 143 23.11 21.87 -6.96
C ASP A 143 24.30 21.14 -6.33
N SER A 144 24.12 19.89 -5.93
CA SER A 144 25.19 19.04 -5.40
C SER A 144 26.29 18.74 -6.43
N LEU A 145 25.93 18.61 -7.71
CA LEU A 145 26.86 18.45 -8.83
C LEU A 145 27.62 19.76 -9.10
N ARG A 146 26.94 20.91 -9.13
CA ARG A 146 27.58 22.23 -9.30
C ARG A 146 28.55 22.56 -8.18
N ALA A 147 28.19 22.23 -6.93
CA ALA A 147 29.07 22.41 -5.78
C ALA A 147 30.39 21.61 -5.89
N ARG A 148 30.42 20.57 -6.73
CA ARG A 148 31.61 19.78 -7.08
C ARG A 148 32.29 20.25 -8.37
N GLY A 149 31.86 21.38 -8.92
CA GLY A 149 32.35 21.94 -10.18
C GLY A 149 31.81 21.27 -11.44
N ILE A 150 30.90 20.28 -11.33
CA ILE A 150 30.40 19.54 -12.50
C ILE A 150 29.31 20.38 -13.19
N THR A 151 29.63 20.91 -14.36
CA THR A 151 28.70 21.64 -15.24
C THR A 151 28.35 20.90 -16.52
N ARG A 152 29.05 19.80 -16.81
CA ARG A 152 28.77 18.93 -17.96
C ARG A 152 29.04 17.47 -17.66
N VAL A 153 28.19 16.58 -18.19
CA VAL A 153 28.39 15.13 -18.24
C VAL A 153 28.50 14.75 -19.72
N THR A 154 29.66 14.25 -20.14
CA THR A 154 29.90 13.92 -21.56
C THR A 154 29.29 12.58 -21.97
N GLY A 155 28.97 11.71 -21.01
CA GLY A 155 28.30 10.44 -21.21
C GLY A 155 26.81 10.50 -20.84
N SER A 156 26.28 9.33 -20.47
CA SER A 156 24.88 9.10 -20.14
C SER A 156 24.54 9.38 -18.68
N ILE A 157 23.25 9.49 -18.38
CA ILE A 157 22.72 9.21 -17.04
C ILE A 157 22.35 7.73 -17.01
N VAL A 158 22.96 6.96 -16.11
CA VAL A 158 22.75 5.52 -15.98
C VAL A 158 22.04 5.25 -14.65
N GLY A 159 20.88 4.61 -14.70
CA GLY A 159 20.14 4.16 -13.54
C GLY A 159 20.44 2.69 -13.27
N ASP A 160 20.82 2.38 -12.04
CA ASP A 160 21.13 1.04 -11.54
C ASP A 160 20.12 0.74 -10.43
N ASP A 161 19.14 -0.12 -10.74
CA ASP A 161 18.03 -0.50 -9.86
C ASP A 161 18.10 -1.99 -9.42
N ASP A 162 19.26 -2.63 -9.61
CA ASP A 162 19.65 -4.01 -9.26
C ASP A 162 19.47 -4.36 -7.75
N VAL A 163 19.08 -3.39 -6.91
CA VAL A 163 18.72 -3.63 -5.50
C VAL A 163 17.52 -4.57 -5.40
N PHE A 164 16.62 -4.53 -6.39
CA PHE A 164 15.41 -5.35 -6.50
C PHE A 164 15.49 -6.28 -7.73
N ASP A 165 14.57 -7.24 -7.81
CA ASP A 165 14.42 -8.10 -8.98
C ASP A 165 13.71 -7.39 -10.16
N ASP A 166 13.98 -7.87 -11.38
CA ASP A 166 13.39 -7.38 -12.65
C ASP A 166 11.93 -7.82 -12.84
N THR A 167 11.17 -7.86 -11.76
CA THR A 167 9.73 -8.13 -11.75
C THR A 167 9.00 -6.81 -11.47
N PRO A 168 8.68 -6.02 -12.52
CA PRO A 168 8.12 -4.68 -12.36
C PRO A 168 6.62 -4.69 -12.01
N LEU A 169 5.92 -5.79 -12.25
CA LEU A 169 4.48 -5.91 -12.01
C LEU A 169 4.21 -6.95 -10.93
N GLY A 170 3.24 -6.68 -10.06
CA GLY A 170 2.86 -7.63 -9.02
C GLY A 170 2.17 -8.88 -9.57
N ARG A 171 2.43 -10.02 -8.92
CA ARG A 171 1.90 -11.31 -9.34
C ARG A 171 0.38 -11.36 -9.16
N GLY A 172 -0.35 -11.53 -10.25
CA GLY A 172 -1.82 -11.64 -10.21
C GLY A 172 -2.57 -10.31 -10.24
N TRP A 173 -1.87 -9.22 -10.58
CA TRP A 173 -2.50 -7.95 -10.96
C TRP A 173 -3.29 -8.13 -12.26
N ALA A 174 -4.42 -7.44 -12.37
CA ALA A 174 -5.27 -7.53 -13.54
C ALA A 174 -4.65 -6.75 -14.71
N TRP A 175 -4.71 -7.31 -15.92
CA TRP A 175 -4.07 -6.69 -17.08
C TRP A 175 -4.74 -5.37 -17.49
N ASP A 176 -6.03 -5.22 -17.16
CA ASP A 176 -6.86 -4.03 -17.38
C ASP A 176 -6.68 -2.95 -16.30
N ASP A 177 -5.84 -3.20 -15.28
CA ASP A 177 -5.40 -2.18 -14.32
C ASP A 177 -4.04 -1.56 -14.71
N LEU A 178 -3.32 -2.10 -15.70
CA LEU A 178 -1.89 -1.82 -15.88
C LEU A 178 -1.56 -0.37 -16.25
N ASP A 179 -2.50 0.41 -16.78
CA ASP A 179 -2.32 1.83 -17.05
C ASP A 179 -2.81 2.75 -15.91
N ALA A 180 -3.42 2.19 -14.87
CA ALA A 180 -3.80 2.92 -13.67
C ALA A 180 -2.59 3.22 -12.77
N ASP A 181 -2.64 4.36 -12.07
CA ASP A 181 -1.60 4.80 -11.13
C ASP A 181 -1.31 3.78 -10.01
N TYR A 182 -2.35 3.12 -9.49
CA TYR A 182 -2.24 2.12 -8.44
C TYR A 182 -1.61 0.80 -8.92
N SER A 183 -1.38 0.63 -10.23
CA SER A 183 -0.72 -0.51 -10.86
C SER A 183 0.59 -0.09 -11.55
N ALA A 184 1.15 1.07 -11.15
CA ALA A 184 2.46 1.50 -11.61
C ALA A 184 3.53 0.44 -11.32
N GLU A 185 4.52 0.39 -12.19
CA GLU A 185 5.61 -0.57 -12.06
C GLU A 185 6.43 -0.33 -10.79
N ILE A 186 7.21 -1.34 -10.41
CA ILE A 186 8.03 -1.35 -9.19
C ILE A 186 9.49 -1.58 -9.57
N GLY A 187 10.38 -0.74 -9.10
CA GLY A 187 11.83 -0.85 -9.32
C GLY A 187 12.65 -0.32 -8.15
N GLY A 188 13.97 -0.45 -8.27
CA GLY A 188 14.93 0.14 -7.32
C GLY A 188 15.10 1.66 -7.47
N LEU A 189 14.65 2.23 -8.58
CA LEU A 189 14.65 3.66 -8.87
C LEU A 189 13.24 4.15 -9.16
N GLU A 190 12.71 4.96 -8.25
CA GLU A 190 11.32 5.38 -8.28
C GLU A 190 11.22 6.89 -8.40
N PHE A 191 10.32 7.35 -9.26
CA PHE A 191 10.07 8.75 -9.49
C PHE A 191 8.58 9.02 -9.64
N ASN A 192 8.08 9.98 -8.86
CA ASN A 192 6.69 10.43 -8.85
C ASN A 192 5.67 9.29 -8.80
N GLU A 193 5.94 8.29 -7.95
CA GLU A 193 5.08 7.12 -7.75
C GLU A 193 4.80 6.30 -9.03
N GLY A 194 5.65 6.46 -10.06
CA GLY A 194 5.53 5.72 -11.32
C GLY A 194 4.37 6.17 -12.22
N PHE A 195 3.81 7.38 -12.01
CA PHE A 195 2.74 7.91 -12.84
C PHE A 195 2.93 9.39 -13.21
N VAL A 196 2.19 9.81 -14.25
CA VAL A 196 2.01 11.22 -14.61
C VAL A 196 0.54 11.62 -14.46
N THR A 197 0.29 12.86 -14.05
CA THR A 197 -1.04 13.48 -14.15
C THR A 197 -1.20 14.10 -15.53
N VAL A 198 -2.22 13.70 -16.26
CA VAL A 198 -2.64 14.26 -17.54
C VAL A 198 -3.67 15.35 -17.27
N ARG A 199 -3.28 16.60 -17.53
CA ARG A 199 -4.16 17.78 -17.41
C ARG A 199 -4.69 18.16 -18.78
N VAL A 200 -6.02 18.22 -18.91
CA VAL A 200 -6.72 18.48 -20.18
C VAL A 200 -7.59 19.73 -20.03
N ALA A 201 -7.28 20.77 -20.80
CA ALA A 201 -8.03 22.03 -20.83
C ALA A 201 -8.65 22.24 -22.22
N PRO A 202 -9.83 22.88 -22.34
CA PRO A 202 -10.46 23.08 -23.64
C PRO A 202 -9.57 23.90 -24.57
N GLY A 203 -9.66 23.61 -25.87
CA GLY A 203 -9.08 24.41 -26.95
C GLY A 203 -9.72 25.80 -27.02
N LEU A 204 -9.32 26.62 -28.00
CA LEU A 204 -9.79 28.01 -28.09
C LEU A 204 -11.27 28.09 -28.47
N ARG A 205 -11.75 27.17 -29.32
CA ARG A 205 -13.14 27.15 -29.81
C ARG A 205 -13.65 25.71 -29.91
N PRO A 206 -14.98 25.49 -29.88
CA PRO A 206 -15.56 24.20 -30.23
C PRO A 206 -15.06 23.70 -31.60
N GLY A 207 -14.68 22.43 -31.67
CA GLY A 207 -14.05 21.78 -32.82
C GLY A 207 -12.52 21.74 -32.77
N ASP A 208 -11.86 22.61 -31.99
CA ASP A 208 -10.41 22.57 -31.82
C ASP A 208 -10.00 21.40 -30.88
N PRO A 209 -8.83 20.76 -31.06
CA PRO A 209 -8.29 19.82 -30.08
C PRO A 209 -8.12 20.48 -28.70
N ALA A 210 -8.31 19.73 -27.62
CA ALA A 210 -8.02 20.23 -26.28
C ALA A 210 -6.51 20.37 -26.07
N ARG A 211 -6.10 21.23 -25.13
CA ARG A 211 -4.70 21.33 -24.70
C ARG A 211 -4.42 20.27 -23.66
N VAL A 212 -3.45 19.41 -23.92
CA VAL A 212 -3.02 18.33 -23.03
C VAL A 212 -1.62 18.64 -22.51
N ALA A 213 -1.43 18.54 -21.19
CA ALA A 213 -0.14 18.68 -20.54
C ALA A 213 0.07 17.52 -19.55
N LEU A 214 1.33 17.11 -19.37
CA LEU A 214 1.73 16.16 -18.33
C LEU A 214 2.28 16.91 -17.12
N ASP A 215 2.04 16.35 -15.94
CA ASP A 215 2.61 16.78 -14.68
C ASP A 215 3.20 15.57 -13.92
N PRO A 216 4.52 15.52 -13.68
CA PRO A 216 5.52 16.48 -14.14
C PRO A 216 5.61 16.52 -15.68
N PRO A 217 5.95 17.68 -16.27
CA PRO A 217 6.23 17.75 -17.71
C PRO A 217 7.40 16.82 -18.01
N THR A 218 7.36 16.05 -19.09
CA THR A 218 8.50 15.23 -19.53
C THR A 218 8.35 14.84 -21.00
N GLY A 219 9.48 14.63 -21.69
CA GLY A 219 9.48 14.04 -23.03
C GLY A 219 9.49 12.51 -23.03
N TYR A 220 9.63 11.87 -21.86
CA TYR A 220 9.72 10.41 -21.75
C TYR A 220 8.42 9.68 -22.09
N VAL A 221 7.28 10.32 -21.83
CA VAL A 221 5.94 9.77 -22.05
C VAL A 221 5.33 10.42 -23.30
N PRO A 222 5.28 9.72 -24.45
CA PRO A 222 4.67 10.27 -25.67
C PRO A 222 3.15 10.41 -25.49
N VAL A 223 2.60 11.54 -25.91
CA VAL A 223 1.15 11.82 -25.83
C VAL A 223 0.55 11.91 -27.23
N VAL A 224 -0.50 11.14 -27.48
CA VAL A 224 -1.35 11.24 -28.68
C VAL A 224 -2.68 11.85 -28.28
N ASN A 225 -3.01 12.99 -28.89
CA ASN A 225 -4.18 13.77 -28.55
C ASN A 225 -5.31 13.59 -29.58
N HIS A 226 -6.35 12.87 -29.19
CA HIS A 226 -7.60 12.66 -29.93
C HIS A 226 -8.81 13.33 -29.24
N THR A 227 -8.55 14.33 -28.41
CA THR A 227 -9.62 15.09 -27.76
C THR A 227 -10.29 16.06 -28.74
N THR A 228 -11.50 16.50 -28.41
CA THR A 228 -12.18 17.57 -29.15
C THR A 228 -12.87 18.50 -28.18
N THR A 229 -12.67 19.80 -28.37
CA THR A 229 -13.39 20.82 -27.61
C THR A 229 -14.83 20.87 -28.09
N VAL A 230 -15.80 20.72 -27.18
CA VAL A 230 -17.23 20.68 -27.52
C VAL A 230 -17.96 21.90 -26.95
N ALA A 231 -19.21 22.08 -27.37
CA ALA A 231 -20.04 23.20 -26.94
C ALA A 231 -20.21 23.24 -25.40
N PRO A 232 -20.37 24.44 -24.81
CA PRO A 232 -20.70 24.61 -23.40
C PRO A 232 -21.91 23.77 -22.96
N GLY A 233 -21.93 23.34 -21.70
CA GLY A 233 -23.00 22.51 -21.13
C GLY A 233 -23.00 21.05 -21.58
N THR A 234 -22.07 20.62 -22.43
CA THR A 234 -21.82 19.20 -22.70
C THR A 234 -21.15 18.55 -21.47
N ARG A 235 -21.37 17.25 -21.23
CA ARG A 235 -20.62 16.52 -20.19
C ARG A 235 -19.20 16.22 -20.69
N ALA A 236 -18.20 16.53 -19.88
CA ALA A 236 -16.83 16.08 -20.13
C ALA A 236 -16.72 14.55 -19.99
N ASP A 237 -16.06 13.91 -20.94
CA ASP A 237 -15.83 12.47 -20.94
C ASP A 237 -14.43 12.19 -21.49
N VAL A 238 -13.42 12.66 -20.74
CA VAL A 238 -12.01 12.54 -21.12
C VAL A 238 -11.46 11.23 -20.59
N SER A 239 -10.79 10.48 -21.46
CA SER A 239 -9.98 9.34 -21.07
C SER A 239 -8.52 9.59 -21.42
N ALA A 240 -7.61 9.09 -20.58
CA ALA A 240 -6.21 8.93 -20.92
C ALA A 240 -5.85 7.48 -20.64
N THR A 241 -5.41 6.76 -21.66
CA THR A 241 -5.12 5.33 -21.57
C THR A 241 -3.76 5.01 -22.15
N ARG A 242 -3.18 3.92 -21.68
CA ARG A 242 -1.91 3.40 -22.19
C ARG A 242 -2.08 1.92 -22.51
N ALA A 243 -1.79 1.55 -23.75
CA ALA A 243 -1.84 0.14 -24.12
C ALA A 243 -0.83 -0.68 -23.29
N PRO A 244 -1.14 -1.94 -22.93
CA PRO A 244 -0.21 -2.79 -22.21
C PRO A 244 1.17 -2.81 -22.87
N PHE A 245 2.21 -2.68 -22.06
CA PHE A 245 3.62 -2.70 -22.47
C PHE A 245 4.07 -1.55 -23.40
N GLN A 246 3.23 -0.57 -23.68
CA GLN A 246 3.61 0.67 -24.36
C GLN A 246 3.84 1.78 -23.34
N ASN A 247 4.57 2.83 -23.72
CA ASN A 247 4.71 4.05 -22.91
C ASN A 247 3.92 5.25 -23.49
N GLN A 248 3.23 5.06 -24.61
CA GLN A 248 2.43 6.11 -25.25
C GLN A 248 1.07 6.23 -24.58
N VAL A 249 0.72 7.45 -24.18
CA VAL A 249 -0.59 7.80 -23.62
C VAL A 249 -1.48 8.36 -24.72
N VAL A 250 -2.66 7.78 -24.90
CA VAL A 250 -3.68 8.27 -25.82
C VAL A 250 -4.75 9.00 -25.01
N VAL A 251 -4.92 10.29 -25.27
CA VAL A 251 -5.93 11.13 -24.60
C VAL A 251 -7.08 11.37 -25.57
N SER A 252 -8.29 10.99 -25.20
CA SER A 252 -9.47 11.03 -26.07
C SER A 252 -10.69 11.61 -25.37
N GLY A 253 -11.68 12.01 -26.16
CA GLY A 253 -13.01 12.36 -25.67
C GLY A 253 -13.38 13.85 -25.71
N PRO A 254 -14.65 14.18 -25.47
CA PRO A 254 -15.17 15.53 -25.53
C PRO A 254 -14.75 16.37 -24.30
N VAL A 255 -14.29 17.59 -24.56
CA VAL A 255 -13.88 18.59 -23.56
C VAL A 255 -14.74 19.85 -23.69
N PRO A 256 -15.71 20.11 -22.80
CA PRO A 256 -16.60 21.26 -22.91
C PRO A 256 -15.84 22.59 -22.85
N ALA A 257 -16.17 23.55 -23.72
CA ALA A 257 -15.47 24.83 -23.79
C ALA A 257 -15.56 25.68 -22.49
N ASP A 258 -16.55 25.40 -21.65
CA ASP A 258 -16.80 26.02 -20.35
C ASP A 258 -16.23 25.22 -19.15
N THR A 259 -15.53 24.10 -19.40
CA THR A 259 -14.89 23.34 -18.32
C THR A 259 -13.65 24.06 -17.77
N ALA A 260 -13.43 23.96 -16.46
CA ALA A 260 -12.20 24.42 -15.82
C ALA A 260 -10.97 23.55 -16.18
N GLY A 261 -11.20 22.40 -16.81
CA GLY A 261 -10.20 21.37 -17.11
C GLY A 261 -10.54 20.05 -16.43
N VAL A 262 -9.94 18.97 -16.91
CA VAL A 262 -10.05 17.62 -16.36
C VAL A 262 -8.65 17.10 -16.07
N GLU A 263 -8.50 16.36 -14.98
CA GLU A 263 -7.26 15.69 -14.61
C GLU A 263 -7.52 14.20 -14.45
N THR A 264 -6.57 13.40 -14.92
CA THR A 264 -6.52 11.96 -14.70
C THR A 264 -5.06 11.54 -14.56
N THR A 265 -4.81 10.39 -13.96
CA THR A 265 -3.47 9.81 -13.84
C THR A 265 -3.30 8.64 -14.80
N VAL A 266 -2.06 8.40 -15.24
CA VAL A 266 -1.68 7.23 -16.04
C VAL A 266 -0.31 6.76 -15.57
N SER A 267 -0.17 5.46 -15.32
CA SER A 267 1.12 4.88 -14.97
C SER A 267 2.10 4.94 -16.14
N VAL A 268 3.38 5.02 -15.83
CA VAL A 268 4.49 5.08 -16.79
C VAL A 268 5.11 3.68 -16.90
N ARG A 269 5.62 3.35 -18.09
CA ARG A 269 6.42 2.14 -18.31
C ARG A 269 7.89 2.42 -18.02
N ASP A 270 8.56 1.47 -17.39
CA ASP A 270 10.00 1.46 -17.12
C ASP A 270 10.41 2.63 -16.22
N ASN A 271 10.26 2.41 -14.92
CA ASN A 271 10.52 3.43 -13.90
C ASN A 271 11.99 3.87 -13.87
N THR A 272 12.93 3.00 -14.21
CA THR A 272 14.35 3.33 -14.28
C THR A 272 14.63 4.31 -15.42
N LEU A 273 14.08 4.08 -16.60
CA LEU A 273 14.16 5.04 -17.69
C LEU A 273 13.35 6.30 -17.44
N TYR A 274 12.20 6.22 -16.78
CA TYR A 274 11.43 7.41 -16.38
C TYR A 274 12.24 8.29 -15.44
N PHE A 275 12.80 7.69 -14.38
CA PHE A 275 13.66 8.34 -13.40
C PHE A 275 14.84 9.03 -14.06
N THR A 276 15.61 8.28 -14.86
CA THR A 276 16.85 8.79 -15.48
C THR A 276 16.56 9.84 -16.56
N SER A 277 15.45 9.71 -17.29
CA SER A 277 15.01 10.70 -18.28
C SER A 277 14.62 12.01 -17.61
N VAL A 278 13.82 11.98 -16.56
CA VAL A 278 13.40 13.20 -15.85
C VAL A 278 14.56 13.82 -15.08
N LEU A 279 15.47 13.03 -14.51
CA LEU A 279 16.71 13.54 -13.93
C LEU A 279 17.53 14.28 -15.00
N ARG A 280 17.74 13.66 -16.17
CA ARG A 280 18.47 14.29 -17.27
C ARG A 280 17.84 15.60 -17.73
N GLU A 281 16.53 15.64 -17.88
CA GLU A 281 15.78 16.87 -18.19
C GLU A 281 16.02 17.93 -17.11
N THR A 282 15.87 17.56 -15.84
CA THR A 282 16.05 18.47 -14.70
C THR A 282 17.47 19.02 -14.61
N LEU A 283 18.49 18.20 -14.85
CA LEU A 283 19.90 18.65 -14.90
C LEU A 283 20.12 19.68 -16.01
N ARG A 284 19.54 19.44 -17.19
CA ARG A 284 19.61 20.36 -18.34
C ARG A 284 18.89 21.68 -18.08
N ASP A 285 17.69 21.63 -17.52
CA ASP A 285 16.91 22.82 -17.14
C ASP A 285 17.66 23.67 -16.14
N ALA A 286 18.45 23.04 -15.27
CA ALA A 286 19.28 23.73 -14.31
C ALA A 286 20.61 24.23 -14.93
N GLY A 287 20.94 23.88 -16.17
CA GLY A 287 22.15 24.33 -16.87
C GLY A 287 23.37 23.39 -16.75
N ILE A 288 23.19 22.14 -16.30
CA ILE A 288 24.20 21.09 -16.45
C ILE A 288 23.99 20.39 -17.79
N ARG A 289 24.95 20.54 -18.70
CA ARG A 289 24.86 19.91 -20.03
C ARG A 289 25.05 18.39 -19.90
N VAL A 290 24.15 17.61 -20.44
CA VAL A 290 24.27 16.13 -20.50
C VAL A 290 24.24 15.71 -21.96
N ASP A 291 25.33 15.11 -22.44
CA ASP A 291 25.52 14.81 -23.87
C ASP A 291 24.86 13.48 -24.25
N GLY A 292 25.01 12.46 -23.41
CA GLY A 292 24.45 11.13 -23.62
C GLY A 292 22.96 11.00 -23.28
N PRO A 293 22.36 9.83 -23.58
CA PRO A 293 20.98 9.51 -23.24
C PRO A 293 20.79 9.18 -21.75
N ALA A 294 19.53 9.01 -21.36
CA ALA A 294 19.15 8.27 -20.17
C ALA A 294 19.22 6.76 -20.48
N VAL A 295 19.73 5.96 -19.55
CA VAL A 295 20.05 4.55 -19.76
C VAL A 295 19.70 3.77 -18.50
N ASP A 296 19.10 2.61 -18.68
CA ASP A 296 18.99 1.56 -17.68
C ASP A 296 20.27 0.71 -17.69
N GLU A 297 20.84 0.43 -16.52
CA GLU A 297 21.97 -0.48 -16.33
C GLU A 297 21.73 -1.82 -17.03
N ASP A 298 20.50 -2.32 -16.97
CA ASP A 298 20.11 -3.61 -17.54
C ASP A 298 19.91 -3.60 -19.05
N ALA A 299 19.96 -2.42 -19.67
CA ALA A 299 20.06 -2.30 -21.12
C ALA A 299 21.53 -2.27 -21.60
N ARG A 300 22.53 -2.17 -20.72
CA ARG A 300 23.94 -2.09 -21.11
C ARG A 300 24.52 -3.49 -21.43
N PRO A 301 25.55 -3.60 -22.28
CA PRO A 301 26.26 -4.87 -22.46
C PRO A 301 26.96 -5.33 -21.17
N ASP A 302 26.94 -6.64 -20.88
CA ASP A 302 27.56 -7.22 -19.68
C ASP A 302 29.04 -6.84 -19.48
N SER A 303 29.78 -6.63 -20.59
CA SER A 303 31.20 -6.24 -20.57
C SER A 303 31.46 -4.85 -19.98
N VAL A 304 30.42 -4.02 -19.85
CA VAL A 304 30.49 -2.66 -19.30
C VAL A 304 29.54 -2.44 -18.13
N ARG A 305 28.69 -3.43 -17.79
CA ARG A 305 27.84 -3.37 -16.60
C ARG A 305 28.68 -3.35 -15.32
N ARG A 306 28.15 -2.71 -14.27
CA ARG A 306 28.69 -2.73 -12.90
C ARG A 306 30.17 -2.31 -12.80
N ARG A 307 30.62 -1.46 -13.72
CA ARG A 307 31.94 -0.83 -13.64
C ARG A 307 32.10 -0.04 -12.34
N ALA A 308 33.34 0.21 -11.97
CA ALA A 308 33.65 0.97 -10.76
C ALA A 308 33.08 2.39 -10.86
N VAL A 309 32.27 2.75 -9.87
CA VAL A 309 31.66 4.08 -9.74
C VAL A 309 32.34 4.80 -8.59
N THR A 310 32.86 6.00 -8.84
CA THR A 310 33.41 6.88 -7.80
C THR A 310 32.25 7.65 -7.16
N PRO A 311 31.98 7.49 -5.85
CA PRO A 311 30.86 8.20 -5.21
C PRO A 311 31.04 9.72 -5.28
N LEU A 312 30.01 10.43 -5.72
CA LEU A 312 29.97 11.90 -5.67
C LEU A 312 29.22 12.36 -4.42
N PHE A 313 28.00 11.84 -4.21
CA PHE A 313 27.18 12.09 -3.03
C PHE A 313 26.15 10.98 -2.82
N THR A 314 25.48 11.01 -1.67
CA THR A 314 24.37 10.11 -1.34
C THR A 314 23.15 10.96 -0.98
N HIS A 315 22.03 10.69 -1.63
CA HIS A 315 20.72 11.17 -1.20
C HIS A 315 20.18 10.25 -0.11
N THR A 316 19.46 10.82 0.85
CA THR A 316 18.84 10.06 1.94
C THR A 316 17.38 10.50 2.06
N SER A 317 16.48 9.53 1.99
CA SER A 317 15.03 9.75 2.02
C SER A 317 14.54 10.34 3.33
N ALA A 318 13.26 10.74 3.38
CA ALA A 318 12.53 10.89 4.64
C ALA A 318 12.58 9.56 5.45
N PRO A 319 12.50 9.61 6.80
CA PRO A 319 12.53 8.41 7.62
C PRO A 319 11.22 7.62 7.49
N LEU A 320 11.24 6.32 7.80
CA LEU A 320 10.07 5.45 7.69
C LEU A 320 8.83 5.98 8.45
N ARG A 321 9.02 6.68 9.57
CA ARG A 321 7.91 7.36 10.28
C ARG A 321 7.15 8.40 9.46
N GLU A 322 7.78 9.00 8.45
CA GLU A 322 7.17 9.96 7.51
C GLU A 322 6.68 9.27 6.24
N ILE A 323 7.33 8.18 5.83
CA ILE A 323 6.90 7.34 4.69
C ILE A 323 5.60 6.59 5.02
N LEU A 324 5.47 6.08 6.25
CA LEU A 324 4.36 5.20 6.64
C LEU A 324 2.97 5.88 6.54
N PRO A 325 2.77 7.16 6.91
CA PRO A 325 1.55 7.89 6.59
C PRO A 325 1.27 8.00 5.09
N GLY A 326 2.29 8.28 4.26
CA GLY A 326 2.17 8.30 2.80
C GLY A 326 1.84 6.93 2.21
N PHE A 327 2.16 5.85 2.90
CA PHE A 327 1.75 4.50 2.54
C PHE A 327 0.28 4.19 2.94
N LEU A 328 -0.04 4.38 4.22
CA LEU A 328 -1.29 3.87 4.80
C LEU A 328 -2.49 4.80 4.57
N LYS A 329 -2.31 6.13 4.61
CA LYS A 329 -3.41 7.11 4.50
C LYS A 329 -4.00 7.17 3.08
N PRO A 330 -3.22 7.41 2.01
CA PRO A 330 -3.74 7.38 0.65
C PRO A 330 -3.84 5.96 0.09
N SER A 331 -3.29 4.96 0.80
CA SER A 331 -3.27 3.56 0.35
C SER A 331 -2.37 3.29 -0.86
N GLN A 332 -1.19 3.92 -0.90
CA GLN A 332 -0.24 3.83 -2.01
C GLN A 332 0.25 2.39 -2.22
N ASN A 333 0.02 1.81 -3.41
CA ASN A 333 0.40 0.43 -3.73
C ASN A 333 1.90 0.24 -3.94
N GLN A 334 2.53 1.07 -4.76
CA GLN A 334 3.97 1.04 -5.05
C GLN A 334 4.80 1.07 -3.77
N ILE A 335 4.47 1.93 -2.79
CA ILE A 335 5.17 1.96 -1.51
C ILE A 335 5.08 0.61 -0.77
N GLY A 336 3.94 -0.08 -0.86
CA GLY A 336 3.78 -1.42 -0.27
C GLY A 336 4.71 -2.45 -0.90
N GLU A 337 4.80 -2.47 -2.23
CA GLU A 337 5.68 -3.37 -2.95
C GLU A 337 7.15 -3.10 -2.65
N ILE A 338 7.55 -1.82 -2.67
CA ILE A 338 8.89 -1.36 -2.29
C ILE A 338 9.24 -1.82 -0.87
N LEU A 339 8.36 -1.59 0.11
CA LEU A 339 8.62 -1.99 1.50
C LEU A 339 8.78 -3.51 1.62
N LEU A 340 7.98 -4.30 0.91
CA LEU A 340 8.12 -5.75 0.92
C LEU A 340 9.45 -6.21 0.29
N LYS A 341 9.83 -5.66 -0.87
CA LYS A 341 11.14 -5.95 -1.49
C LYS A 341 12.30 -5.46 -0.62
N THR A 342 12.16 -4.31 0.04
CA THR A 342 13.14 -3.74 0.99
C THR A 342 13.39 -4.70 2.16
N LEU A 343 12.33 -5.26 2.75
CA LEU A 343 12.47 -6.28 3.81
C LEU A 343 13.29 -7.48 3.31
N GLY A 344 13.03 -7.96 2.09
CA GLY A 344 13.80 -9.03 1.48
C GLY A 344 15.27 -8.65 1.28
N HIS A 345 15.53 -7.46 0.75
CA HIS A 345 16.88 -6.97 0.50
C HIS A 345 17.68 -6.87 1.82
N GLU A 346 17.17 -6.13 2.80
CA GLU A 346 17.89 -5.80 4.04
C GLU A 346 18.13 -7.03 4.92
N LEU A 347 17.18 -7.98 4.96
CA LEU A 347 17.21 -9.07 5.94
C LEU A 347 17.48 -10.44 5.34
N ARG A 348 17.44 -10.56 4.01
CA ARG A 348 17.71 -11.81 3.28
C ARG A 348 18.70 -11.64 2.12
N GLY A 349 19.14 -10.42 1.82
CA GLY A 349 20.05 -10.13 0.70
C GLY A 349 19.41 -10.29 -0.68
N GLN A 350 18.07 -10.31 -0.78
CA GLN A 350 17.35 -10.49 -2.04
C GLN A 350 16.14 -9.57 -2.08
N GLY A 351 16.15 -8.59 -2.99
CA GLY A 351 15.08 -7.62 -3.16
C GLY A 351 13.87 -8.13 -3.94
N SER A 352 13.19 -9.17 -3.45
CA SER A 352 12.02 -9.76 -4.09
C SER A 352 10.83 -9.86 -3.15
N ALA A 353 9.61 -9.90 -3.71
CA ALA A 353 8.39 -10.10 -2.91
C ALA A 353 8.44 -11.43 -2.13
N ALA A 354 9.02 -12.49 -2.72
CA ALA A 354 9.16 -13.80 -2.07
C ALA A 354 10.12 -13.74 -0.86
N ALA A 355 11.25 -13.03 -0.98
CA ALA A 355 12.18 -12.84 0.13
C ALA A 355 11.58 -11.95 1.23
N GLY A 356 10.88 -10.87 0.86
CA GLY A 356 10.11 -10.04 1.78
C GLY A 356 9.06 -10.83 2.55
N ARG A 357 8.30 -11.68 1.85
CA ARG A 357 7.35 -12.60 2.47
C ARG A 357 8.00 -13.52 3.50
N ALA A 358 9.19 -14.06 3.22
CA ALA A 358 9.91 -14.92 4.15
C ALA A 358 10.32 -14.19 5.45
N VAL A 359 10.58 -12.88 5.37
CA VAL A 359 10.77 -12.03 6.55
C VAL A 359 9.47 -11.87 7.33
N VAL A 360 8.36 -11.52 6.66
CA VAL A 360 7.03 -11.40 7.27
C VAL A 360 6.66 -12.70 8.01
N ASP A 361 6.85 -13.86 7.39
CA ASP A 361 6.57 -15.17 8.01
C ASP A 361 7.39 -15.41 9.28
N SER A 362 8.63 -14.91 9.31
CA SER A 362 9.51 -15.05 10.47
C SER A 362 9.04 -14.14 11.61
N LEU A 363 8.67 -12.90 11.30
CA LEU A 363 8.13 -11.94 12.27
C LEU A 363 6.79 -12.40 12.86
N LEU A 364 5.88 -12.92 12.03
CA LEU A 364 4.61 -13.44 12.53
C LEU A 364 4.83 -14.54 13.58
N ARG A 365 5.82 -15.42 13.39
CA ARG A 365 6.16 -16.45 14.38
C ARG A 365 6.73 -15.86 15.67
N THR A 366 7.59 -14.84 15.58
CA THR A 366 8.13 -14.18 16.79
C THR A 366 7.06 -13.43 17.57
N TRP A 367 6.01 -12.95 16.89
CA TRP A 367 4.83 -12.36 17.51
C TRP A 367 3.83 -13.39 18.07
N GLY A 368 4.12 -14.70 17.93
CA GLY A 368 3.23 -15.78 18.36
C GLY A 368 2.01 -15.98 17.47
N LEU A 369 2.05 -15.45 16.24
CA LEU A 369 0.98 -15.55 15.24
C LEU A 369 1.26 -16.71 14.27
N ASN A 370 0.21 -17.22 13.62
CA ASN A 370 0.31 -18.36 12.71
C ASN A 370 0.42 -17.90 11.25
N PRO A 371 1.59 -18.04 10.60
CA PRO A 371 1.76 -17.58 9.21
C PRO A 371 0.92 -18.36 8.19
N ARG A 372 0.36 -19.52 8.56
CA ARG A 372 -0.58 -20.26 7.70
C ARG A 372 -1.91 -19.54 7.48
N GLN A 373 -2.19 -18.50 8.27
CA GLN A 373 -3.33 -17.60 8.08
C GLN A 373 -3.07 -16.48 7.06
N LEU A 374 -1.94 -16.55 6.33
CA LEU A 374 -1.53 -15.56 5.34
C LEU A 374 -1.06 -16.25 4.05
N ALA A 375 -1.58 -15.83 2.91
CA ALA A 375 -0.93 -15.91 1.61
C ALA A 375 -0.68 -14.47 1.16
N GLN A 376 0.57 -14.13 0.87
CA GLN A 376 0.99 -12.77 0.52
C GLN A 376 1.98 -12.95 -0.62
N VAL A 377 1.56 -12.48 -1.79
CA VAL A 377 2.34 -12.49 -3.02
C VAL A 377 2.81 -11.09 -3.40
N ASP A 378 2.20 -10.05 -2.82
CA ASP A 378 2.57 -8.65 -3.01
C ASP A 378 2.50 -7.85 -1.68
N GLY A 379 2.99 -6.62 -1.69
CA GLY A 379 3.05 -5.76 -0.52
C GLY A 379 1.80 -4.87 -0.33
N SER A 380 1.03 -4.68 -1.38
CA SER A 380 -0.06 -3.69 -1.46
C SER A 380 -1.45 -4.27 -1.22
N GLY A 381 -1.67 -5.56 -1.47
CA GLY A 381 -2.98 -6.20 -1.51
C GLY A 381 -3.72 -6.01 -2.83
N LEU A 382 -3.06 -5.60 -3.91
CA LEU A 382 -3.69 -5.47 -5.23
C LEU A 382 -3.93 -6.86 -5.85
N SER A 383 -3.04 -7.82 -5.57
CA SER A 383 -3.18 -9.20 -6.04
C SER A 383 -4.41 -9.90 -5.48
N ARG A 384 -5.13 -10.59 -6.35
CA ARG A 384 -6.19 -11.52 -5.96
C ARG A 384 -5.69 -12.83 -5.37
N TYR A 385 -4.38 -13.08 -5.43
CA TYR A 385 -3.76 -14.26 -4.80
C TYR A 385 -3.41 -14.04 -3.33
N ASP A 386 -3.50 -12.79 -2.86
CA ASP A 386 -3.39 -12.49 -1.45
C ASP A 386 -4.60 -13.00 -0.68
N MET A 387 -4.33 -13.60 0.47
CA MET A 387 -5.33 -14.05 1.40
C MET A 387 -4.88 -13.83 2.84
N VAL A 388 -5.77 -13.34 3.69
CA VAL A 388 -5.50 -13.18 5.12
C VAL A 388 -6.74 -13.55 5.93
N ALA A 389 -6.52 -14.14 7.10
CA ALA A 389 -7.60 -14.34 8.07
C ALA A 389 -7.81 -13.07 8.91
N PRO A 390 -9.08 -12.66 9.19
CA PRO A 390 -9.36 -11.57 10.12
C PRO A 390 -8.64 -11.72 11.47
N ASP A 391 -8.56 -12.94 12.00
CA ASP A 391 -7.87 -13.26 13.26
C ASP A 391 -6.37 -12.93 13.21
N LEU A 392 -5.72 -13.10 12.06
CA LEU A 392 -4.33 -12.70 11.89
C LEU A 392 -4.17 -11.17 11.90
N LEU A 393 -5.07 -10.44 11.22
CA LEU A 393 -5.07 -8.97 11.27
C LEU A 393 -5.31 -8.45 12.70
N ILE A 394 -6.23 -9.06 13.46
CA ILE A 394 -6.43 -8.76 14.88
C ILE A 394 -5.13 -9.01 15.67
N GLY A 395 -4.46 -10.13 15.42
CA GLY A 395 -3.18 -10.47 16.04
C GLY A 395 -2.09 -9.42 15.79
N ILE A 396 -1.90 -9.02 14.52
CA ILE A 396 -0.92 -8.00 14.12
C ILE A 396 -1.27 -6.64 14.74
N LEU A 397 -2.52 -6.20 14.61
CA LEU A 397 -2.97 -4.92 15.17
C LEU A 397 -2.84 -4.90 16.70
N THR A 398 -3.12 -6.02 17.37
CA THR A 398 -2.92 -6.15 18.83
C THR A 398 -1.45 -6.10 19.18
N HIS A 399 -0.57 -6.77 18.42
CA HIS A 399 0.87 -6.72 18.63
C HIS A 399 1.39 -5.28 18.61
N MET A 400 0.98 -4.50 17.60
CA MET A 400 1.42 -3.10 17.46
C MET A 400 1.06 -2.22 18.67
N THR A 401 0.00 -2.52 19.41
CA THR A 401 -0.36 -1.75 20.63
C THR A 401 0.67 -1.86 21.76
N ARG A 402 1.53 -2.87 21.71
CA ARG A 402 2.59 -3.15 22.70
C ARG A 402 3.98 -2.82 22.16
N SER A 403 4.08 -2.48 20.88
CA SER A 403 5.35 -2.13 20.26
C SER A 403 5.82 -0.75 20.74
N PRO A 404 7.15 -0.54 20.90
CA PRO A 404 7.70 0.80 21.10
C PRO A 404 7.36 1.76 19.95
N ASN A 405 7.00 1.24 18.77
CA ASN A 405 6.62 2.00 17.58
C ASN A 405 5.12 2.32 17.50
N TRP A 406 4.34 2.05 18.57
CA TRP A 406 2.89 2.24 18.60
C TRP A 406 2.44 3.63 18.12
N SER A 407 3.10 4.70 18.58
CA SER A 407 2.72 6.07 18.24
C SER A 407 2.86 6.35 16.74
N VAL A 408 3.95 5.87 16.12
CA VAL A 408 4.20 5.99 14.69
C VAL A 408 3.16 5.19 13.89
N TRP A 409 2.92 3.94 14.30
CA TRP A 409 1.93 3.07 13.67
C TRP A 409 0.53 3.68 13.69
N TYR A 410 0.07 4.08 14.88
CA TYR A 410 -1.28 4.58 15.09
C TYR A 410 -1.54 5.90 14.35
N ALA A 411 -0.55 6.80 14.30
CA ALA A 411 -0.64 8.07 13.58
C ALA A 411 -0.71 7.89 12.05
N ALA A 412 -0.11 6.82 11.52
CA ALA A 412 -0.09 6.55 10.09
C ALA A 412 -1.43 6.01 9.55
N LEU A 413 -2.33 5.48 10.39
CA LEU A 413 -3.62 4.98 9.94
C LEU A 413 -4.58 6.13 9.53
N PRO A 414 -5.43 5.93 8.50
CA PRO A 414 -6.53 6.85 8.20
C PRO A 414 -7.46 7.05 9.39
N ILE A 415 -7.95 8.27 9.58
CA ILE A 415 -8.85 8.68 10.66
C ILE A 415 -10.25 8.95 10.08
N ALA A 416 -11.26 8.29 10.65
CA ALA A 416 -12.66 8.42 10.25
C ALA A 416 -13.14 9.88 10.21
N GLY A 417 -13.58 10.33 9.04
CA GLY A 417 -14.11 11.66 8.79
C GLY A 417 -13.08 12.78 8.79
N VAL A 418 -11.79 12.47 8.84
CA VAL A 418 -10.70 13.43 8.96
C VAL A 418 -9.72 13.34 7.78
N ASP A 419 -9.11 12.18 7.54
CA ASP A 419 -8.04 12.06 6.54
C ASP A 419 -7.99 10.70 5.82
N GLY A 420 -7.10 10.61 4.82
CA GLY A 420 -6.86 9.42 4.01
C GLY A 420 -8.12 8.89 3.35
N THR A 421 -8.16 7.58 3.13
CA THR A 421 -9.31 6.87 2.53
C THR A 421 -10.58 6.89 3.38
N LEU A 422 -10.52 7.39 4.62
CA LEU A 422 -11.67 7.57 5.50
C LEU A 422 -12.14 9.02 5.62
N ALA A 423 -11.51 9.96 4.92
CA ALA A 423 -11.77 11.40 5.05
C ALA A 423 -13.24 11.77 4.83
N SER A 424 -13.97 11.07 3.96
CA SER A 424 -15.38 11.30 3.66
C SER A 424 -16.35 10.34 4.38
N ARG A 425 -15.84 9.32 5.09
CA ARG A 425 -16.62 8.26 5.72
C ARG A 425 -16.90 8.55 7.19
N MET A 426 -18.01 8.03 7.72
CA MET A 426 -18.41 8.14 9.13
C MET A 426 -18.58 9.58 9.67
N LYS A 427 -18.60 10.61 8.82
CA LYS A 427 -18.84 12.01 9.24
C LYS A 427 -20.20 12.18 9.91
N GLY A 428 -20.24 12.99 10.96
CA GLY A 428 -21.45 13.27 11.73
C GLY A 428 -21.95 12.06 12.55
N THR A 429 -21.15 11.00 12.67
CA THR A 429 -21.46 9.83 13.51
C THR A 429 -20.53 9.78 14.72
N PRO A 430 -20.87 9.02 15.77
CA PRO A 430 -19.96 8.82 16.90
C PRO A 430 -18.62 8.14 16.56
N LEU A 431 -18.49 7.56 15.37
CA LEU A 431 -17.26 6.92 14.90
C LEU A 431 -16.24 7.95 14.35
N GLN A 432 -16.68 9.17 13.99
CA GLN A 432 -15.80 10.23 13.50
C GLN A 432 -14.71 10.53 14.55
N GLY A 433 -13.45 10.51 14.13
CA GLY A 433 -12.29 10.69 15.00
C GLY A 433 -12.00 9.53 15.97
N ASN A 434 -12.92 8.57 16.13
CA ASN A 434 -12.77 7.43 17.04
C ASN A 434 -12.34 6.13 16.34
N VAL A 435 -12.46 6.07 15.01
CA VAL A 435 -11.96 4.96 14.19
C VAL A 435 -10.67 5.36 13.49
N HIS A 436 -9.61 4.59 13.75
CA HIS A 436 -8.33 4.65 13.04
C HIS A 436 -8.12 3.32 12.34
N ALA A 437 -8.29 3.27 11.01
CA ALA A 437 -8.37 2.00 10.30
C ALA A 437 -7.92 2.09 8.86
N LYS A 438 -7.35 0.97 8.37
CA LYS A 438 -7.04 0.79 6.97
C LYS A 438 -8.27 0.25 6.23
N THR A 439 -8.55 0.84 5.08
CA THR A 439 -9.55 0.35 4.11
C THR A 439 -8.90 -0.57 3.07
N GLY A 440 -9.70 -1.44 2.46
CA GLY A 440 -9.31 -2.18 1.26
C GLY A 440 -10.47 -2.34 0.28
N THR A 441 -10.15 -2.37 -1.00
CA THR A 441 -11.10 -2.32 -2.11
C THR A 441 -10.55 -3.02 -3.34
N LEU A 442 -11.29 -4.01 -3.87
CA LEU A 442 -11.18 -4.53 -5.23
C LEU A 442 -12.59 -4.87 -5.72
N SER A 443 -12.77 -5.24 -6.99
CA SER A 443 -14.07 -5.72 -7.47
C SER A 443 -14.50 -6.97 -6.69
N GLY A 444 -15.67 -6.86 -6.02
CA GLY A 444 -16.23 -7.90 -5.15
C GLY A 444 -15.52 -8.06 -3.79
N VAL A 445 -14.62 -7.15 -3.40
CA VAL A 445 -13.88 -7.19 -2.14
C VAL A 445 -13.94 -5.84 -1.44
N ARG A 446 -14.33 -5.83 -0.16
CA ARG A 446 -14.22 -4.67 0.73
C ARG A 446 -13.73 -5.07 2.10
N SER A 447 -12.88 -4.24 2.68
CA SER A 447 -12.32 -4.51 4.00
C SER A 447 -12.09 -3.23 4.80
N LEU A 448 -12.19 -3.35 6.12
CA LEU A 448 -11.89 -2.29 7.09
C LEU A 448 -11.36 -2.95 8.37
N SER A 449 -10.11 -2.64 8.74
CA SER A 449 -9.49 -3.18 9.97
C SER A 449 -8.66 -2.11 10.67
N GLY A 450 -8.72 -2.08 12.00
CA GLY A 450 -8.03 -1.07 12.79
C GLY A 450 -8.51 -1.02 14.24
N TYR A 451 -8.55 0.19 14.77
CA TYR A 451 -8.89 0.48 16.17
C TYR A 451 -10.15 1.34 16.27
N LEU A 452 -10.90 1.12 17.35
CA LEU A 452 -12.08 1.89 17.70
C LEU A 452 -12.01 2.28 19.18
N THR A 453 -12.12 3.57 19.49
CA THR A 453 -12.36 4.04 20.86
C THR A 453 -13.87 4.16 21.08
N THR A 454 -14.43 3.46 22.07
CA THR A 454 -15.87 3.47 22.35
C THR A 454 -16.29 4.71 23.13
N ALA A 455 -17.61 4.92 23.28
CA ALA A 455 -18.14 6.01 24.11
C ALA A 455 -17.68 5.94 25.57
N GLY A 456 -17.40 4.72 26.07
CA GLY A 456 -16.89 4.53 27.42
C GLY A 456 -15.37 4.67 27.56
N GLY A 457 -14.66 5.03 26.48
CA GLY A 457 -13.20 5.14 26.46
C GLY A 457 -12.48 3.80 26.28
N GLU A 458 -13.21 2.69 26.16
CA GLU A 458 -12.61 1.38 25.90
C GLU A 458 -12.01 1.33 24.50
N ARG A 459 -10.82 0.75 24.38
CA ARG A 459 -10.16 0.55 23.08
C ARG A 459 -10.45 -0.84 22.55
N LEU A 460 -10.94 -0.88 21.31
CA LEU A 460 -11.21 -2.10 20.58
C LEU A 460 -10.26 -2.22 19.39
N VAL A 461 -9.95 -3.46 19.04
CA VAL A 461 -9.33 -3.81 17.76
C VAL A 461 -10.35 -4.59 16.94
N PHE A 462 -10.44 -4.31 15.65
CA PHE A 462 -11.43 -4.93 14.79
C PHE A 462 -10.88 -5.23 13.39
N SER A 463 -11.51 -6.21 12.75
CA SER A 463 -11.32 -6.53 11.35
C SER A 463 -12.64 -6.97 10.74
N ALA A 464 -13.04 -6.35 9.64
CA ALA A 464 -14.21 -6.74 8.84
C ALA A 464 -13.80 -6.86 7.37
N ILE A 465 -13.98 -8.03 6.79
CA ILE A 465 -13.66 -8.33 5.38
C ILE A 465 -14.90 -8.96 4.74
N ALA A 466 -15.33 -8.40 3.61
CA ALA A 466 -16.37 -8.93 2.76
C ALA A 466 -15.76 -9.33 1.41
N ASN A 467 -15.98 -10.56 0.99
CA ASN A 467 -15.67 -11.05 -0.36
C ASN A 467 -16.96 -11.43 -1.09
N HIS A 468 -16.91 -11.51 -2.41
CA HIS A 468 -17.99 -12.00 -3.28
C HIS A 468 -19.28 -11.18 -3.26
N HIS A 469 -19.26 -9.96 -2.71
CA HIS A 469 -20.43 -9.09 -2.73
C HIS A 469 -20.72 -8.62 -4.17
N THR A 470 -22.01 -8.60 -4.53
CA THR A 470 -22.48 -8.12 -5.85
C THR A 470 -23.14 -6.74 -5.77
N VAL A 471 -23.36 -6.23 -4.57
CA VAL A 471 -23.91 -4.89 -4.31
C VAL A 471 -22.84 -3.82 -4.39
N ALA A 472 -23.25 -2.55 -4.45
CA ALA A 472 -22.31 -1.44 -4.47
C ALA A 472 -21.50 -1.40 -3.17
N SER A 473 -20.21 -1.13 -3.29
CA SER A 473 -19.30 -1.17 -2.14
C SER A 473 -19.65 -0.21 -1.02
N ARG A 474 -20.27 0.94 -1.34
CA ARG A 474 -20.81 1.88 -0.35
C ARG A 474 -21.87 1.26 0.57
N ASP A 475 -22.59 0.24 0.10
CA ASP A 475 -23.60 -0.47 0.90
C ASP A 475 -22.89 -1.44 1.87
N VAL A 476 -21.84 -2.12 1.41
CA VAL A 476 -20.98 -2.98 2.25
C VAL A 476 -20.27 -2.16 3.34
N ASP A 477 -19.75 -0.98 2.99
CA ASP A 477 -19.17 -0.04 3.96
C ASP A 477 -20.17 0.34 5.06
N ARG A 478 -21.43 0.64 4.68
CA ARG A 478 -22.49 0.96 5.65
C ARG A 478 -22.78 -0.18 6.62
N VAL A 479 -22.70 -1.43 6.19
CA VAL A 479 -22.89 -2.61 7.07
C VAL A 479 -21.78 -2.69 8.12
N ALA A 480 -20.52 -2.63 7.69
CA ALA A 480 -19.39 -2.66 8.61
C ALA A 480 -19.43 -1.48 9.59
N GLU A 481 -19.72 -0.27 9.12
CA GLU A 481 -19.85 0.93 9.94
C GLU A 481 -21.05 0.86 10.90
N ALA A 482 -22.18 0.30 10.49
CA ALA A 482 -23.33 0.09 11.37
C ALA A 482 -23.01 -0.90 12.51
N ALA A 483 -22.29 -1.99 12.20
CA ALA A 483 -21.80 -2.93 13.21
C ALA A 483 -20.87 -2.24 14.22
N LEU A 484 -19.90 -1.45 13.76
CA LEU A 484 -19.00 -0.69 14.64
C LEU A 484 -19.77 0.33 15.50
N ARG A 485 -20.74 1.05 14.92
CA ARG A 485 -21.60 1.98 15.67
C ARG A 485 -22.39 1.26 16.76
N ARG A 486 -22.95 0.09 16.44
CA ARG A 486 -23.69 -0.71 17.42
C ARG A 486 -22.81 -1.13 18.60
N ILE A 487 -21.58 -1.53 18.33
CA ILE A 487 -20.60 -1.88 19.36
C ILE A 487 -20.20 -0.65 20.19
N TYR A 488 -19.92 0.47 19.53
CA TYR A 488 -19.60 1.75 20.18
C TYR A 488 -20.68 2.16 21.19
N GLU A 489 -21.96 2.04 20.82
CA GLU A 489 -23.09 2.39 21.68
C GLU A 489 -23.31 1.41 22.83
N ALA A 490 -23.05 0.12 22.61
CA ALA A 490 -23.20 -0.93 23.61
C ALA A 490 -22.14 -0.86 24.73
N ARG A 491 -21.01 -0.18 24.48
CA ARG A 491 -19.88 -0.05 25.43
C ARG A 491 -19.80 1.36 26.05
N ARG A 492 -20.95 1.96 26.37
CA ARG A 492 -21.04 3.20 27.15
C ARG A 492 -20.80 2.95 28.64
N VAL A 493 -20.17 3.89 29.35
CA VAL A 493 -20.22 3.90 30.82
C VAL A 493 -21.70 4.04 31.21
N PRO A 494 -22.24 3.18 32.10
CA PRO A 494 -23.60 3.39 32.62
C PRO A 494 -23.68 4.80 33.22
N ALA A 495 -24.72 5.56 32.89
CA ALA A 495 -24.97 6.83 33.57
C ALA A 495 -24.99 6.57 35.08
N ALA A 496 -24.26 7.37 35.86
CA ALA A 496 -24.38 7.34 37.31
C ALA A 496 -25.86 7.44 37.64
N ALA A 497 -26.41 6.42 38.31
CA ALA A 497 -27.81 6.44 38.73
C ALA A 497 -28.03 7.69 39.59
N PRO A 498 -29.13 8.44 39.37
CA PRO A 498 -29.39 9.69 40.07
C PRO A 498 -29.47 9.53 41.59
#